data_AF-A0A7X6SIX3-F1
#
_entry.id   AF-A0A7X6SIX3-F1
#
_cell.length_a   1.000
_cell.length_b   1.000
_cell.length_c   1.000
_cell.angle_alpha   90.00
_cell.angle_beta   90.00
_cell.angle_gamma   90.00
#
_symmetry.space_group_name_H-M   'P 1'
#
loop_
_entity.id
_entity.type
_entity.pdbx_description
1 polymer ?
#
loop_
_entity_poly.entity_id
_entity_poly.type
_entity_poly.pdbx_seq_one_letter_code
_entity_poly.pdbx_strand_id
1 'polypeptide(L)'
;MRLKLTLRRPDAPVDLVVTADATATVADVARTLSIADPRATPGSGQDLTLRVSDPLGGIGATRLIDGATTMADSSLISGSTIELATDTGRFRSPDTSRGTAIATLRVLSGPDAGREFALPSGATVVGRDRDCDVRLSDPMVSKR
;
A
#
# COMPACT_ATOMS: atom_id res chain seq x y z
N MET A 1 7.97 -14.43 6.07
CA MET A 1 8.63 -13.98 4.82
C MET A 1 9.89 -13.16 5.10
N ARG A 2 10.80 -13.03 4.12
CA ARG A 2 12.07 -12.29 4.24
C ARG A 2 12.26 -11.39 3.02
N LEU A 3 12.41 -10.08 3.23
CA LEU A 3 12.54 -9.07 2.18
C LEU A 3 13.86 -8.30 2.35
N LYS A 4 14.57 -8.05 1.25
CA LYS A 4 15.71 -7.13 1.20
C LYS A 4 15.21 -5.79 0.69
N LEU A 5 15.31 -4.74 1.49
CA LEU A 5 14.74 -3.42 1.18
C LEU A 5 15.81 -2.34 1.34
N THR A 6 15.64 -1.23 0.64
CA THR A 6 16.45 -0.03 0.85
C THR A 6 15.60 1.01 1.56
N LEU A 7 15.96 1.40 2.78
CA LEU A 7 15.30 2.48 3.52
C LEU A 7 15.96 3.82 3.18
N ARG A 8 15.19 4.74 2.59
CA ARG A 8 15.62 6.13 2.45
C ARG A 8 15.49 6.83 3.79
N ARG A 9 16.61 7.42 4.23
CA ARG A 9 16.68 8.32 5.39
C ARG A 9 17.15 9.70 4.93
N PRO A 10 16.94 10.75 5.75
CA PRO A 10 17.38 12.10 5.42
C PRO A 10 18.89 12.22 5.17
N ASP A 11 19.69 11.43 5.88
CA ASP A 11 21.16 11.44 5.77
C ASP A 11 21.64 10.58 4.59
N ALA A 12 21.43 9.26 4.68
CA ALA A 12 21.81 8.32 3.62
C ALA A 12 20.88 7.10 3.57
N PRO A 13 20.62 6.55 2.37
CA PRO A 13 19.89 5.30 2.22
C PRO A 13 20.66 4.13 2.84
N VAL A 14 19.94 3.17 3.41
CA VAL A 14 20.52 1.96 4.00
C VAL A 14 19.75 0.73 3.58
N ASP A 15 20.49 -0.31 3.22
CA ASP A 15 19.93 -1.62 2.93
C ASP A 15 19.67 -2.41 4.22
N LEU A 16 18.52 -3.05 4.26
CA LEU A 16 18.07 -3.81 5.41
C LEU A 16 17.30 -5.06 5.01
N VAL A 17 17.27 -6.02 5.92
CA VAL A 17 16.53 -7.27 5.75
C VAL A 17 15.38 -7.28 6.75
N VAL A 18 14.16 -7.23 6.23
CA VAL A 18 12.96 -7.37 7.05
C VAL A 18 12.54 -8.84 7.06
N THR A 19 12.40 -9.39 8.26
CA THR A 19 11.78 -10.70 8.47
C THR A 19 10.49 -10.48 9.24
N ALA A 20 9.37 -10.83 8.63
CA ALA A 20 8.04 -10.65 9.20
C ALA A 20 7.15 -11.83 8.85
N ASP A 21 6.09 -12.06 9.61
CA ASP A 21 5.03 -12.95 9.16
C ASP A 21 4.33 -12.37 7.91
N ALA A 22 3.77 -13.22 7.05
CA ALA A 22 3.02 -12.77 5.88
C ALA A 22 1.76 -11.96 6.27
N THR A 23 1.17 -12.26 7.42
CA THR A 23 -0.01 -11.57 7.95
C THR A 23 0.34 -10.35 8.80
N ALA A 24 1.62 -10.09 9.06
CA ALA A 24 2.03 -8.87 9.77
C ALA A 24 1.59 -7.64 8.95
N THR A 25 1.23 -6.56 9.62
CA THR A 25 0.78 -5.34 8.92
C THR A 25 1.95 -4.44 8.54
N VAL A 26 1.75 -3.60 7.54
CA VAL A 26 2.71 -2.56 7.15
C VAL A 26 2.97 -1.59 8.30
N ALA A 27 1.94 -1.26 9.09
CA ALA A 27 2.09 -0.42 10.29
C ALA A 27 3.00 -1.08 11.35
N ASP A 28 2.91 -2.40 11.54
CA ASP A 28 3.77 -3.12 12.48
C ASP A 28 5.24 -3.08 12.04
N VAL A 29 5.50 -3.26 10.75
CA VAL A 29 6.84 -3.12 10.19
C VAL A 29 7.35 -1.69 10.29
N ALA A 30 6.53 -0.69 9.94
CA ALA A 30 6.89 0.73 10.04
C ALA A 30 7.23 1.15 11.48
N ARG A 31 6.43 0.70 12.46
CA ARG A 31 6.67 0.92 13.89
C ARG A 31 7.95 0.22 14.36
N THR A 32 8.19 -1.00 13.91
CA THR A 32 9.41 -1.73 14.27
C THR A 32 10.65 -1.03 13.72
N LEU A 33 10.60 -0.55 12.47
CA LEU A 33 11.68 0.22 11.86
C LEU A 33 11.94 1.53 12.61
N SER A 34 10.90 2.25 13.05
CA SER A 34 11.08 3.51 13.78
C SER A 34 11.69 3.31 15.17
N ILE A 35 11.34 2.23 15.87
CA ILE A 35 11.92 1.88 17.18
C ILE A 35 13.36 1.37 17.03
N ALA A 36 13.61 0.58 15.98
CA ALA A 36 14.92 -0.04 15.76
C ALA A 36 15.95 0.90 15.13
N ASP A 37 15.55 2.04 14.55
CA ASP A 37 16.48 2.98 13.93
C ASP A 37 17.16 3.86 15.01
N PRO A 38 18.46 3.66 15.30
CA PRO A 38 19.17 4.44 16.30
C PRO A 38 19.35 5.91 15.91
N ARG A 39 19.07 6.27 14.66
CA ARG A 39 19.18 7.64 14.13
C ARG A 39 17.83 8.29 13.85
N ALA A 40 16.71 7.60 14.11
CA ALA A 40 15.40 8.20 13.92
C ALA A 40 15.11 9.25 15.01
N THR A 41 14.57 10.39 14.60
CA THR A 41 13.93 11.31 15.54
C THR A 41 12.59 10.68 15.96
N PRO A 42 12.29 10.51 17.26
CA PRO A 42 11.02 9.92 17.68
C PRO A 42 9.85 10.78 17.21
N GLY A 43 9.18 10.35 16.14
CA GLY A 43 7.88 10.86 15.75
C GLY A 43 6.79 10.27 16.63
N SER A 44 5.72 11.04 16.89
CA SER A 44 4.54 10.60 17.65
C SER A 44 3.94 9.33 17.03
N GLY A 45 4.26 8.18 17.64
CA GLY A 45 4.17 6.85 17.02
C GLY A 45 2.78 6.22 16.96
N GLN A 46 1.74 6.95 16.56
CA GLN A 46 0.40 6.37 16.47
C GLN A 46 -0.07 6.06 15.04
N ASP A 47 0.49 6.70 14.01
CA ASP A 47 0.02 6.49 12.62
C ASP A 47 1.18 6.28 11.63
N LEU A 48 2.05 5.30 11.85
CA LEU A 48 3.17 5.03 10.94
C LEU A 48 2.79 4.05 9.84
N THR A 49 3.22 4.38 8.62
CA THR A 49 3.13 3.50 7.45
C THR A 49 4.39 3.62 6.58
N LEU A 50 4.43 2.87 5.47
CA LEU A 50 5.51 2.89 4.50
C LEU A 50 5.09 3.60 3.22
N ARG A 51 5.99 4.43 2.70
CA ARG A 51 5.96 4.92 1.34
C ARG A 51 6.96 4.12 0.51
N VAL A 52 6.56 3.65 -0.67
CA VAL A 52 7.42 2.91 -1.60
C VAL A 52 7.70 3.76 -2.83
N SER A 53 8.92 3.67 -3.36
CA SER A 53 9.25 4.26 -4.66
C SER A 53 8.56 3.46 -5.76
N ASP A 54 7.79 4.13 -6.63
CA ASP A 54 7.07 3.51 -7.74
C ASP A 54 7.86 3.70 -9.03
N PRO A 55 8.55 2.67 -9.54
CA PRO A 55 9.32 2.78 -10.78
C PRO A 55 8.43 2.92 -12.03
N LEU A 56 7.14 2.57 -11.95
CA LEU A 56 6.19 2.65 -13.06
C LEU A 56 5.51 4.04 -13.14
N GLY A 57 5.49 4.79 -12.04
CA GLY A 57 4.87 6.11 -11.96
C GLY A 57 5.69 7.28 -12.53
N GLY A 58 6.89 7.02 -13.04
CA GLY A 58 7.84 8.04 -13.52
C GLY A 58 8.95 8.37 -12.52
N ILE A 59 9.82 9.30 -12.89
CA ILE A 59 11.03 9.63 -12.10
C ILE A 59 10.60 10.25 -10.76
N GLY A 60 10.97 9.57 -9.66
CA GLY A 60 10.69 10.05 -8.30
C GLY A 60 9.26 9.83 -7.83
N ALA A 61 8.44 9.10 -8.58
CA ALA A 61 7.10 8.73 -8.14
C ALA A 61 7.18 7.85 -6.87
N THR A 62 6.30 8.12 -5.93
CA THR A 62 6.20 7.36 -4.68
C THR A 62 4.73 7.11 -4.37
N ARG A 63 4.46 5.99 -3.70
CA ARG A 63 3.11 5.61 -3.29
C ARG A 63 3.08 5.28 -1.80
N LEU A 64 2.07 5.78 -1.11
CA LEU A 64 1.75 5.38 0.26
C LEU A 64 1.09 4.00 0.26
N ILE A 65 1.54 3.13 1.15
CA ILE A 65 0.88 1.85 1.43
C ILE A 65 -0.03 2.07 2.65
N ASP A 66 -1.23 1.50 2.64
CA ASP A 66 -2.10 1.54 3.81
C ASP A 66 -1.44 0.75 4.96
N GLY A 67 -1.39 1.32 6.16
CA GLY A 67 -0.79 0.69 7.32
C GLY A 67 -1.48 -0.62 7.72
N ALA A 68 -2.77 -0.79 7.40
CA ALA A 68 -3.54 -1.99 7.66
C ALA A 68 -3.30 -3.13 6.64
N THR A 69 -2.61 -2.85 5.52
CA THR A 69 -2.30 -3.87 4.52
C THR A 69 -1.32 -4.90 5.10
N THR A 70 -1.53 -6.18 4.79
CA THR A 70 -0.62 -7.25 5.20
C THR A 70 0.68 -7.19 4.41
N MET A 71 1.77 -7.74 4.93
CA MET A 71 3.03 -7.82 4.20
C MET A 71 2.89 -8.64 2.90
N ALA A 72 2.03 -9.66 2.88
CA ALA A 72 1.71 -10.42 1.67
C ALA A 72 1.03 -9.56 0.59
N ASP A 73 0.14 -8.64 0.97
CA ASP A 73 -0.64 -7.80 0.05
C ASP A 73 0.01 -6.43 -0.21
N SER A 74 1.12 -6.13 0.46
CA SER A 74 1.79 -4.82 0.44
C SER A 74 2.43 -4.45 -0.90
N SER A 75 2.48 -5.37 -1.86
CA SER A 75 3.21 -5.27 -3.13
C SER A 75 4.72 -4.99 -2.99
N LEU A 76 5.26 -5.05 -1.76
CA LEU A 76 6.69 -4.93 -1.51
C LEU A 76 7.41 -6.18 -1.99
N ILE A 77 8.52 -5.97 -2.69
CA ILE A 77 9.39 -7.05 -3.17
C ILE A 77 10.81 -6.80 -2.70
N SER A 78 11.65 -7.83 -2.76
CA SER A 78 13.08 -7.62 -2.54
C SER A 78 13.63 -6.66 -3.60
N GLY A 79 14.36 -5.63 -3.15
CA GLY A 79 14.83 -4.51 -3.98
C GLY A 79 13.94 -3.26 -3.89
N SER A 80 12.77 -3.32 -3.25
CA SER A 80 11.94 -2.12 -3.06
C SER A 80 12.65 -1.07 -2.21
N THR A 81 12.56 0.20 -2.62
CA THR A 81 13.02 1.35 -1.86
C THR A 81 11.86 1.97 -1.09
N ILE A 82 11.98 2.05 0.23
CA ILE A 82 10.92 2.52 1.14
C ILE A 82 11.35 3.72 1.97
N GLU A 83 10.38 4.44 2.51
CA GLU A 83 10.53 5.54 3.46
C GLU A 83 9.46 5.41 4.55
N LEU A 84 9.77 5.80 5.79
CA LEU A 84 8.77 5.92 6.84
C LEU A 84 7.87 7.13 6.55
N ALA A 85 6.57 6.94 6.64
CA ALA A 85 5.58 7.98 6.45
C ALA A 85 4.54 7.96 7.56
N THR A 86 3.84 9.08 7.76
CA THR A 86 2.71 9.16 8.69
C THR A 86 1.40 9.07 7.91
N ASP A 87 0.55 8.13 8.29
CA ASP A 87 -0.82 8.01 7.79
C ASP A 87 -1.71 9.03 8.50
N THR A 88 -1.71 10.27 8.02
CA THR A 88 -2.49 11.35 8.68
C THR A 88 -4.02 11.19 8.55
N GLY A 89 -4.53 10.10 7.96
CA GLY A 89 -5.97 9.83 7.75
C GLY A 89 -6.71 10.84 6.85
N ARG A 90 -6.14 12.02 6.64
CA ARG A 90 -6.68 13.17 5.91
C ARG A 90 -6.64 13.00 4.39
N PHE A 91 -5.93 11.99 3.89
CA PHE A 91 -5.83 11.68 2.46
C PHE A 91 -6.47 10.34 2.06
N ARG A 92 -7.41 9.82 2.86
CA ARG A 92 -8.40 8.85 2.37
C ARG A 92 -9.50 9.58 1.58
N SER A 93 -9.11 10.34 0.55
CA SER A 93 -10.04 10.68 -0.52
C SER A 93 -10.10 9.46 -1.45
N PRO A 94 -11.25 8.81 -1.65
CA PRO A 94 -11.38 7.68 -2.58
C PRO A 94 -10.94 8.02 -4.01
N ASP A 95 -10.79 9.33 -4.30
CA ASP A 95 -10.70 9.88 -5.64
C ASP A 95 -9.37 10.63 -5.93
N THR A 96 -8.41 10.72 -5.00
CA THR A 96 -7.27 11.67 -5.19
C THR A 96 -5.85 11.13 -4.95
N SER A 97 -5.62 9.85 -4.64
CA SER A 97 -4.23 9.34 -4.64
C SER A 97 -4.07 7.83 -4.77
N ARG A 98 -5.01 7.17 -5.45
CA ARG A 98 -4.68 5.89 -6.07
C ARG A 98 -3.97 6.28 -7.36
N GLY A 99 -2.64 6.11 -7.40
CA GLY A 99 -1.75 6.60 -8.46
C GLY A 99 -2.22 6.24 -9.89
N THR A 100 -1.51 6.73 -10.91
CA THR A 100 -1.86 6.56 -12.33
C THR A 100 -2.45 5.18 -12.63
N ALA A 101 -3.64 5.15 -13.22
CA ALA A 101 -4.29 3.90 -13.60
C ALA A 101 -3.39 3.13 -14.59
N ILE A 102 -3.03 1.91 -14.24
CA ILE A 102 -2.17 1.03 -15.05
C ILE A 102 -2.94 -0.14 -15.67
N ALA A 103 -4.18 -0.37 -15.26
CA ALA A 103 -5.06 -1.42 -15.80
C ALA A 103 -6.53 -0.99 -15.76
N THR A 104 -7.36 -1.71 -16.53
CA THR A 104 -8.82 -1.52 -16.54
C THR A 104 -9.50 -2.86 -16.27
N LEU A 105 -10.36 -2.90 -15.25
CA LEU A 105 -11.26 -4.01 -14.99
C LEU A 105 -12.57 -3.78 -15.73
N ARG A 106 -13.03 -4.77 -16.50
CA ARG A 106 -14.34 -4.74 -17.15
C ARG A 106 -15.20 -5.91 -16.68
N VAL A 107 -16.44 -5.61 -16.30
CA VAL A 107 -17.43 -6.63 -15.96
C VAL A 107 -18.04 -7.17 -17.25
N LEU A 108 -17.90 -8.48 -17.47
CA LEU A 108 -18.35 -9.11 -18.72
C LEU A 108 -19.81 -9.59 -18.67
N SER A 109 -20.30 -9.96 -17.49
CA SER A 109 -21.64 -10.52 -17.29
C SER A 109 -22.16 -10.23 -15.87
N GLY A 110 -23.45 -10.43 -15.66
CA GLY A 110 -24.13 -10.15 -14.39
C GLY A 110 -24.76 -8.75 -14.33
N PRO A 111 -25.26 -8.33 -13.16
CA PRO A 111 -25.98 -7.06 -12.98
C PRO A 111 -25.16 -5.82 -13.35
N ASP A 112 -23.84 -5.92 -13.22
CA ASP A 112 -22.90 -4.84 -13.49
C ASP A 112 -22.23 -4.95 -14.88
N ALA A 113 -22.71 -5.82 -15.77
CA ALA A 113 -22.11 -6.05 -17.07
C ALA A 113 -21.92 -4.75 -17.88
N GLY A 114 -20.75 -4.60 -18.49
CA GLY A 114 -20.35 -3.41 -19.25
C GLY A 114 -19.74 -2.29 -18.40
N ARG A 115 -19.78 -2.38 -17.06
CA ARG A 115 -19.08 -1.41 -16.19
C ARG A 115 -17.57 -1.62 -16.28
N GLU A 116 -16.85 -0.50 -16.31
CA GLU A 116 -15.38 -0.47 -16.32
C GLU A 116 -14.85 0.31 -15.11
N PHE A 117 -13.71 -0.14 -14.58
CA PHE A 117 -13.06 0.47 -13.42
C PHE A 117 -11.57 0.63 -13.70
N ALA A 118 -11.04 1.83 -13.47
CA ALA A 118 -9.61 2.09 -13.55
C ALA A 118 -8.91 1.50 -12.32
N LEU A 119 -7.85 0.72 -12.55
CA LEU A 119 -7.08 0.07 -11.51
C LEU A 119 -5.71 0.76 -11.37
N PRO A 120 -5.39 1.31 -10.19
CA PRO A 120 -4.05 1.81 -9.89
C PRO A 120 -3.05 0.66 -9.72
N SER A 121 -1.76 0.99 -9.61
CA SER A 121 -0.76 0.02 -9.19
C SER A 121 -1.02 -0.47 -7.75
N GLY A 122 -0.95 -1.79 -7.53
CA GLY A 122 -1.11 -2.42 -6.21
C GLY A 122 -2.32 -3.34 -6.09
N ALA A 123 -2.68 -3.67 -4.85
CA ALA A 123 -3.84 -4.51 -4.55
C ALA A 123 -5.14 -3.70 -4.71
N THR A 124 -6.16 -4.34 -5.29
CA THR A 124 -7.53 -3.80 -5.41
C THR A 124 -8.49 -4.82 -4.80
N VAL A 125 -9.31 -4.39 -3.87
CA VAL A 125 -10.35 -5.22 -3.25
C VAL A 125 -11.65 -5.08 -4.03
N VAL A 126 -12.18 -6.20 -4.52
CA VAL A 126 -13.47 -6.28 -5.21
C VAL A 126 -14.51 -6.85 -4.25
N GLY A 127 -15.60 -6.12 -4.02
CA GLY A 127 -16.65 -6.56 -3.11
C GLY A 127 -17.95 -5.78 -3.28
N ARG A 128 -18.94 -6.07 -2.45
CA ARG A 128 -20.25 -5.36 -2.47
C ARG A 128 -20.39 -4.24 -1.45
N ASP A 129 -19.52 -4.19 -0.44
CA ASP A 129 -19.54 -3.15 0.60
C ASP A 129 -18.93 -1.83 0.09
N ARG A 130 -19.28 -0.72 0.74
CA ARG A 130 -18.82 0.64 0.40
C ARG A 130 -17.33 0.86 0.63
N ASP A 131 -16.69 0.01 1.41
CA ASP A 131 -15.27 0.10 1.75
C ASP A 131 -14.37 -0.70 0.78
N CYS A 132 -14.94 -1.26 -0.29
CA CYS A 132 -14.19 -1.96 -1.35
C CYS A 132 -13.74 -0.97 -2.43
N ASP A 133 -12.59 -1.24 -3.06
CA ASP A 133 -12.06 -0.41 -4.13
C ASP A 133 -12.93 -0.46 -5.39
N VAL A 134 -13.37 -1.67 -5.74
CA VAL A 134 -14.32 -1.93 -6.83
C VAL A 134 -15.59 -2.48 -6.22
N ARG A 135 -16.64 -1.65 -6.24
CA ARG A 135 -17.95 -2.01 -5.70
C ARG A 135 -18.88 -2.55 -6.79
N LEU A 136 -19.24 -3.82 -6.65
CA LEU A 136 -20.24 -4.50 -7.46
C LEU A 136 -21.57 -4.59 -6.72
N SER A 137 -22.68 -4.55 -7.47
CA SER A 137 -24.05 -4.67 -6.97
C SER A 137 -24.53 -6.12 -6.89
N ASP A 138 -23.82 -7.05 -7.52
CA ASP A 138 -24.16 -8.47 -7.54
C ASP A 138 -24.19 -9.10 -6.11
N PRO A 139 -25.33 -9.67 -5.68
CA PRO A 139 -25.46 -10.31 -4.37
C PRO A 139 -24.54 -11.52 -4.13
N MET A 140 -24.03 -12.14 -5.20
CA MET A 140 -23.12 -13.30 -5.13
C MET A 140 -21.66 -12.91 -4.91
N VAL A 141 -21.33 -11.61 -5.03
CA VAL A 141 -19.99 -11.10 -4.74
C VAL A 141 -19.78 -11.03 -3.21
N SER A 142 -18.57 -11.39 -2.76
CA SER A 142 -18.17 -11.30 -1.35
C SER A 142 -18.42 -9.91 -0.77
N LYS A 143 -18.70 -9.86 0.54
CA LYS A 143 -18.89 -8.59 1.24
C LYS A 143 -17.66 -7.69 1.07
N ARG A 144 -16.47 -8.28 1.23
CA ARG A 144 -15.14 -7.70 1.04
C ARG A 144 -14.20 -8.78 0.51
#